data_AF-A0A6V7HUU9-F1
#
_entry.id   AF-A0A6V7HUU9-F1
#
_cell.length_a   1.000
_cell.length_b   1.000
_cell.length_c   1.000
_cell.angle_alpha   90.00
_cell.angle_beta   90.00
_cell.angle_gamma   90.00
#
_symmetry.space_group_name_H-M   'P 1'
#
loop_
_entity.id
_entity.type
_entity.pdbx_description
1 polymer ?
#
loop_
_entity_poly.entity_id
_entity_poly.type
_entity_poly.pdbx_seq_one_letter_code
_entity_poly.pdbx_strand_id
1 'polypeptide(L)' 'TKWCGKGNKAKHDSDFGRFKRTDRCCRDHDRCPDKIKGGTTKYGIQNNGSVT' A
#
# COMPACT_ATOMS: atom_id res chain seq x y z
N THR A 1 -3.63 5.62 9.45
CA THR A 1 -4.83 4.79 9.66
C THR A 1 -4.38 3.34 9.90
N LYS A 2 -5.11 2.28 9.52
CA LYS A 2 -4.54 0.92 9.54
C LYS A 2 -3.84 0.55 8.23
N TRP A 3 -4.26 1.13 7.11
CA TRP A 3 -3.76 0.83 5.76
C TRP A 3 -2.92 1.93 5.11
N CYS A 4 -3.05 3.20 5.52
CA CYS A 4 -2.25 4.28 4.92
C CYS A 4 -0.86 4.33 5.56
N GLY A 5 0.19 4.10 4.76
CA GLY A 5 1.60 4.18 5.16
C GLY A 5 2.49 3.27 4.31
N LYS A 6 3.71 2.97 4.80
CA LYS A 6 4.60 1.96 4.19
C LYS A 6 4.03 0.56 4.48
N GLY A 7 3.20 0.07 3.56
CA GLY A 7 2.35 -1.10 3.80
C GLY A 7 1.24 -0.78 4.80
N ASN A 8 0.83 -1.77 5.59
CA ASN A 8 -0.27 -1.62 6.54
C ASN A 8 0.01 -2.33 7.86
N LYS A 9 -0.75 -1.95 8.89
CA LYS A 9 -0.76 -2.53 10.24
C LYS A 9 -2.13 -3.12 10.60
N ALA A 10 -2.90 -3.50 9.58
CA ALA A 10 -4.21 -4.11 9.72
C ALA A 10 -4.05 -5.59 10.12
N LYS A 11 -4.84 -6.06 11.08
CA LYS A 11 -4.83 -7.49 11.48
C LYS A 11 -5.57 -8.38 10.49
N HIS A 12 -6.51 -7.81 9.75
CA HIS A 12 -7.32 -8.46 8.72
C HIS A 12 -7.92 -7.41 7.77
N ASP A 13 -8.45 -7.81 6.62
CA ASP A 13 -8.96 -6.95 5.54
C ASP A 13 -9.94 -5.84 5.93
N SER A 14 -10.76 -6.10 6.95
CA SER A 14 -11.77 -5.15 7.44
C SER A 14 -11.33 -4.39 8.71
N ASP A 15 -10.07 -4.52 9.14
CA ASP A 15 -9.50 -3.78 10.28
C ASP A 15 -9.20 -2.36 9.83
N PHE A 16 -10.20 -1.50 9.94
CA PHE A 16 -10.11 -0.09 9.60
C PHE A 16 -9.95 0.76 10.86
N GLY A 17 -9.15 1.82 10.76
CA GLY A 17 -8.97 2.82 11.80
C GLY A 17 -10.11 3.85 11.84
N ARG A 18 -9.88 4.93 12.62
CA ARG A 18 -10.86 6.02 12.84
C ARG A 18 -11.43 6.61 11.55
N PHE A 19 -10.59 6.80 10.52
CA PHE A 19 -10.99 7.35 9.23
C PHE A 19 -11.32 6.26 8.22
N LYS A 20 -12.37 5.48 8.47
CA LYS A 20 -12.69 4.26 7.70
C LYS A 20 -12.78 4.46 6.18
N ARG A 21 -13.36 5.58 5.72
CA ARG A 21 -13.48 5.88 4.28
C ARG A 21 -12.11 6.06 3.63
N THR A 22 -11.25 6.88 4.21
CA THR A 22 -9.86 7.08 3.76
C THR A 22 -9.07 5.77 3.84
N ASP A 23 -9.25 5.02 4.92
CA ASP A 23 -8.52 3.78 5.15
C ASP A 23 -8.86 2.69 4.12
N ARG A 24 -10.10 2.69 3.62
CA ARG A 24 -10.52 1.80 2.53
C ARG A 24 -9.78 2.12 1.24
N CYS A 25 -9.61 3.39 0.89
CA CYS A 25 -8.83 3.77 -0.30
C CYS A 25 -7.38 3.30 -0.20
N CYS A 26 -6.76 3.43 0.99
CA CYS A 26 -5.40 2.95 1.21
C CYS A 26 -5.30 1.41 1.16
N ARG A 27 -6.31 0.69 1.64
CA ARG A 27 -6.37 -0.76 1.48
C ARG A 27 -6.42 -1.16 0.01
N ASP A 28 -7.28 -0.51 -0.77
CA ASP A 28 -7.44 -0.84 -2.19
C ASP A 28 -6.15 -0.50 -2.97
N HIS A 29 -5.46 0.58 -2.61
CA HIS A 29 -4.10 0.90 -3.07
C HIS A 29 -3.09 -0.21 -2.73
N ASP A 30 -3.00 -0.62 -1.45
CA ASP A 30 -2.08 -1.66 -1.00
C ASP A 30 -2.30 -3.01 -1.69
N ARG A 31 -3.55 -3.28 -2.10
CA ARG A 31 -3.97 -4.48 -2.81
C ARG A 31 -3.73 -4.46 -4.31
N CYS A 32 -3.17 -3.38 -4.85
CA CYS A 32 -2.84 -3.34 -6.27
C CYS A 32 -1.99 -4.58 -6.63
N PRO A 33 -2.45 -5.43 -7.57
CA PRO A 33 -1.75 -6.66 -7.94
C PRO A 33 -0.45 -6.34 -8.70
N ASP A 34 -0.36 -5.14 -9.27
CA ASP A 34 0.79 -4.66 -9.99
C ASP A 34 1.41 -3.44 -9.29
N LYS A 35 2.60 -3.64 -8.71
CA LYS A 35 3.35 -2.60 -8.02
C LYS A 35 4.84 -2.83 -8.15
N ILE A 36 5.60 -1.74 -8.25
CA ILE A 36 7.05 -1.76 -8.32
C ILE A 36 7.58 -1.35 -6.95
N LYS A 37 8.01 -2.32 -6.14
CA LYS A 37 8.52 -2.03 -4.79
C LYS A 37 9.75 -1.13 -4.88
N GLY A 38 9.97 -0.32 -3.84
CA GLY A 38 11.18 0.50 -3.73
C GLY A 38 12.44 -0.33 -3.90
N GLY A 39 13.36 0.15 -4.75
CA GLY A 39 14.60 -0.54 -5.12
C GLY A 39 14.44 -1.68 -6.13
N THR A 40 13.24 -1.94 -6.64
CA THR A 40 13.00 -3.02 -7.63
C THR A 40 12.75 -2.45 -9.03
N THR A 41 12.99 -3.29 -10.04
CA THR A 41 12.77 -2.96 -11.46
C THR A 41 11.66 -3.84 -12.02
N LYS A 42 10.72 -3.25 -12.74
CA LYS A 42 9.66 -3.96 -13.48
C LYS A 42 9.36 -3.20 -14.78
N TYR A 43 9.03 -3.92 -15.85
CA TYR A 43 8.74 -3.34 -17.17
C TYR A 43 9.86 -2.44 -17.72
N GLY A 44 11.12 -2.72 -17.37
CA GLY A 44 12.27 -1.88 -17.73
C GLY A 44 12.37 -0.56 -16.95
N ILE A 45 11.49 -0.32 -15.98
CA ILE A 45 11.48 0.88 -15.14
C ILE A 45 11.95 0.52 -13.73
N GLN A 46 12.94 1.28 -13.23
CA GLN A 46 13.47 1.12 -11.87
C GLN A 46 12.81 2.10 -10.90
N ASN A 47 12.26 1.60 -9.79
CA ASN A 47 11.82 2.45 -8.69
C ASN A 47 13.02 2.78 -7.79
N ASN A 48 13.60 3.98 -7.96
CA ASN A 48 14.71 4.48 -7.14
C ASN A 48 14.28 4.98 -5.75
N GLY A 49 12.98 4.95 -5.44
CA GLY A 49 12.44 5.28 -4.12
C GLY A 49 12.61 4.14 -3.12
N SER A 50 12.46 4.46 -1.83
CA SER A 50 12.54 3.49 -0.71
C SER A 50 11.19 2.86 -0.35
N VAL A 51 10.12 3.23 -1.05
CA VAL A 51 8.74 2.79 -0.82
C VAL A 51 8.07 2.38 -2.12
N THR A 52 6.97 1.64 -1.97
CA THR A 52 6.11 1.19 -3.08
C THR A 52 4.99 2.19 -3.29
#